data_AF-A0A0N8HCH4-F1
#
_entry.id   AF-A0A0N8HCH4-F1
#
_cell.length_a   1.000
_cell.length_b   1.000
_cell.length_c   1.000
_cell.angle_alpha   90.00
_cell.angle_beta   90.00
_cell.angle_gamma   90.00
#
_symmetry.space_group_name_H-M   'P 1'
#
loop_
_entity.id
_entity.type
_entity.pdbx_description
1 polymer ?
#
loop_
_entity_poly.entity_id
_entity_poly.type
_entity_poly.pdbx_seq_one_letter_code
_entity_poly.pdbx_strand_id
1 'polypeptide(L)'
;MANGLDPFVAQFWDEKIAWHANGDRTDKGQQVIRSGGEHYVVGPEGDPLPGFGGHPFAFRLDEGGELFHTANLWHQGAIPDEYADQLPDNAERVQP
;
A
#
# COMPACT_ATOMS: atom_id res chain seq x y z
N MET A 1 -3.11 -22.18 19.67
CA MET A 1 -2.24 -22.78 18.66
C MET A 1 -2.02 -21.71 17.62
N ALA A 2 -0.80 -21.18 17.49
CA ALA A 2 -0.47 -20.25 16.42
C ALA A 2 -0.43 -21.08 15.14
N ASN A 3 -1.47 -21.00 14.31
CA ASN A 3 -1.35 -21.36 12.91
C ASN A 3 -0.40 -20.31 12.32
N GLY A 4 0.90 -20.59 12.32
CA GLY A 4 1.86 -19.76 11.62
C GLY A 4 1.39 -19.61 10.19
N LEU A 5 1.32 -18.37 9.70
CA LEU A 5 0.95 -18.10 8.32
C LEU A 5 1.77 -18.95 7.36
N ASP A 6 1.17 -19.25 6.22
CA ASP A 6 1.87 -19.91 5.13
C ASP A 6 3.18 -19.15 4.82
N PRO A 7 4.33 -19.84 4.65
CA PRO A 7 5.62 -19.18 4.44
C PRO A 7 5.65 -18.19 3.26
N PHE A 8 4.84 -18.41 2.23
CA PHE A 8 4.72 -17.45 1.12
C PHE A 8 4.01 -16.18 1.55
N VAL A 9 2.99 -16.27 2.41
CA VAL A 9 2.30 -15.11 2.98
C VAL A 9 3.24 -14.34 3.89
N ALA A 10 4.01 -15.03 4.73
CA ALA A 10 5.00 -14.39 5.59
C ALA A 10 6.05 -13.62 4.78
N GLN A 11 6.64 -14.27 3.77
CA GLN A 11 7.63 -13.65 2.88
C GLN A 11 7.05 -12.42 2.16
N PHE A 12 5.79 -12.50 1.72
CA PHE A 12 5.13 -11.39 1.05
C PHE A 12 5.00 -10.16 1.95
N TRP A 13 4.61 -10.34 3.21
CA TRP A 13 4.45 -9.22 4.15
C TRP A 13 5.78 -8.72 4.71
N ASP A 14 6.79 -9.58 4.85
CA ASP A 14 8.16 -9.17 5.19
C ASP A 14 8.74 -8.20 4.13
N GLU A 15 8.43 -8.42 2.85
CA GLU A 15 8.78 -7.46 1.79
C GLU A 15 8.11 -6.10 2.01
N LYS A 16 6.86 -6.06 2.49
CA LYS A 16 6.14 -4.80 2.73
C LYS A 16 6.70 -4.06 3.94
N ILE A 17 7.15 -4.79 4.96
CA ILE A 17 7.92 -4.22 6.08
C ILE A 17 9.21 -3.58 5.56
N ALA A 18 9.92 -4.24 4.64
CA ALA A 18 11.12 -3.66 4.05
C ALA A 18 10.81 -2.38 3.25
N TRP A 19 9.70 -2.34 2.51
CA TRP A 19 9.25 -1.13 1.82
C TRP A 19 8.83 -0.01 2.77
N HIS A 20 8.22 -0.35 3.91
CA HIS A 20 7.91 0.62 4.96
C HIS A 20 9.17 1.25 5.54
N ALA A 21 10.16 0.43 5.90
CA ALA A 21 11.47 0.89 6.36
C ALA A 21 12.22 1.73 5.31
N ASN A 22 11.86 1.60 4.03
CA ASN A 22 12.37 2.38 2.92
C ASN A 22 11.55 3.66 2.62
N GLY A 23 10.82 4.19 3.61
CA GLY A 23 10.03 5.41 3.45
C GLY A 23 8.79 5.21 2.57
N ASP A 24 8.14 4.06 2.73
CA ASP A 24 6.95 3.68 1.95
C ASP A 24 7.19 3.72 0.43
N ARG A 25 8.30 3.09 0.03
CA ARG A 25 8.74 2.97 -1.37
C ARG A 25 9.09 1.53 -1.71
N THR A 26 8.62 1.06 -2.86
CA THR A 26 9.09 -0.21 -3.43
C THR A 26 10.57 -0.12 -3.83
N ASP A 27 11.17 -1.27 -4.14
CA ASP A 27 12.51 -1.38 -4.73
C ASP A 27 12.67 -0.57 -6.04
N LYS A 28 11.57 -0.39 -6.78
CA LYS A 28 11.49 0.42 -8.00
C LYS A 28 11.15 1.90 -7.74
N GLY A 29 11.04 2.30 -6.47
CA GLY A 29 10.73 3.67 -6.06
C GLY A 29 9.25 4.05 -6.19
N GLN A 30 8.34 3.09 -6.34
CA GLN A 30 6.91 3.37 -6.40
C GLN A 30 6.37 3.70 -5.01
N GLN A 31 5.44 4.65 -4.92
CA GLN A 31 4.75 5.01 -3.67
C GLN A 31 3.91 3.83 -3.16
N VAL A 32 4.07 3.51 -1.88
CA VAL A 32 3.21 2.58 -1.13
C VAL A 32 2.17 3.39 -0.36
N ILE A 33 0.92 2.93 -0.37
CA ILE A 33 -0.17 3.52 0.41
C ILE A 33 -0.78 2.42 1.29
N ARG A 34 -0.98 2.72 2.57
CA ARG A 34 -1.73 1.92 3.53
C ARG A 34 -2.82 2.78 4.13
N SER A 35 -4.07 2.35 3.96
CA SER A 35 -5.23 3.13 4.40
C SER A 35 -6.39 2.20 4.75
N GLY A 36 -6.93 2.33 5.95
CA GLY A 36 -8.00 1.48 6.44
C GLY A 36 -7.59 0.02 6.60
N GLY A 37 -6.32 -0.26 6.89
CA GLY A 37 -5.80 -1.63 7.00
C GLY A 37 -5.59 -2.35 5.67
N GLU A 38 -5.69 -1.64 4.54
CA GLU A 38 -5.47 -2.18 3.20
C GLU A 38 -4.13 -1.69 2.63
N HIS A 39 -3.43 -2.54 1.88
CA HIS A 39 -2.13 -2.21 1.28
C HIS A 39 -2.24 -2.01 -0.24
N TYR A 40 -1.62 -0.93 -0.74
CA TYR A 40 -1.62 -0.55 -2.15
C TYR A 40 -0.24 -0.12 -2.65
N VAL A 41 -0.02 -0.26 -3.96
CA VAL A 41 1.13 0.31 -4.66
C VAL A 41 0.65 1.20 -5.80
N VAL A 42 1.21 2.39 -5.92
CA VAL A 42 0.93 3.30 -7.02
C VAL A 42 1.67 2.83 -8.27
N GLY A 43 0.92 2.53 -9.33
CA GLY A 43 1.48 2.16 -10.62
C GLY A 43 1.99 3.38 -11.41
N PRO A 44 2.76 3.15 -12.48
CA PRO A 44 3.27 4.23 -13.32
C PRO A 44 2.14 4.97 -14.05
N GLU A 45 2.33 6.26 -14.31
CA GLU A 45 1.39 7.02 -15.15
C GLU A 45 1.39 6.51 -16.59
N GLY A 46 0.22 6.56 -17.24
CA GLY A 46 0.07 6.16 -18.65
C GLY A 46 0.10 4.65 -18.90
N ASP A 47 0.05 3.83 -17.84
CA ASP A 47 -0.13 2.37 -17.98
C ASP A 47 -1.40 2.07 -18.79
N PRO A 48 -1.33 1.25 -19.86
CA PRO A 48 -2.50 0.88 -20.65
C PRO A 48 -3.52 0.04 -19.87
N LEU A 49 -3.12 -0.59 -18.76
CA LEU A 49 -3.97 -1.39 -17.88
C LEU A 49 -3.75 -0.96 -16.42
N PRO A 50 -4.19 0.26 -16.06
CA PRO A 50 -3.98 0.79 -14.72
C PRO A 50 -4.76 -0.02 -13.67
N GLY A 51 -4.21 -0.09 -12.46
CA GLY A 51 -4.88 -0.66 -11.29
C GLY A 51 -6.26 -0.02 -11.07
N PHE A 52 -7.22 -0.85 -10.61
CA PHE A 52 -8.65 -0.50 -10.56
C PHE A 52 -9.23 0.06 -11.89
N GLY A 53 -8.64 -0.29 -13.03
CA GLY A 53 -9.14 0.12 -14.34
C GLY A 53 -9.11 1.63 -14.58
N GLY A 54 -8.25 2.37 -13.87
CA GLY A 54 -8.12 3.82 -14.08
C GLY A 54 -9.04 4.65 -13.21
N HIS A 55 -9.72 4.05 -12.23
CA HIS A 55 -10.58 4.79 -11.33
C HIS A 55 -9.74 5.79 -10.50
N PRO A 56 -10.13 7.08 -10.41
CA PRO A 56 -9.37 8.06 -9.65
C PRO A 56 -9.51 7.85 -8.14
N PHE A 57 -8.39 7.99 -7.45
CA PHE A 57 -8.30 7.98 -6.00
C PHE A 57 -7.57 9.23 -5.52
N ALA A 58 -7.93 9.66 -4.32
CA ALA A 58 -7.27 10.74 -3.61
C ALA A 58 -6.98 10.27 -2.17
N PHE A 59 -5.78 10.56 -1.70
CA PHE A 59 -5.31 10.23 -0.36
C PHE A 59 -4.66 11.45 0.25
N ARG A 60 -4.87 11.66 1.55
CA ARG A 60 -4.05 12.59 2.31
C ARG A 60 -2.95 11.78 2.99
N LEU A 61 -1.70 12.01 2.58
CA LEU A 61 -0.56 11.30 3.17
C LEU A 61 -0.26 11.88 4.56
N ASP A 62 0.06 11.02 5.52
CA ASP A 62 0.44 11.44 6.87
C ASP A 62 1.76 12.20 6.85
N GLU A 63 2.68 11.76 5.98
CA GLU A 63 3.89 12.48 5.67
C GLU A 63 3.57 13.71 4.80
N GLY A 64 3.89 14.90 5.32
CA GLY A 64 3.70 16.17 4.60
C GLY A 64 2.26 16.70 4.59
N GLY A 65 1.25 15.87 4.85
CA GLY A 65 -0.16 16.28 4.87
C GLY A 65 -0.72 16.64 3.49
N GLU A 66 0.02 16.35 2.42
CA GLU A 66 -0.34 16.69 1.05
C GLU A 66 -1.39 15.73 0.48
N LEU A 67 -2.20 16.25 -0.45
CA LEU A 67 -3.17 15.46 -1.17
C LEU A 67 -2.50 14.79 -2.37
N PHE A 68 -2.47 13.47 -2.36
CA PHE A 68 -1.91 12.62 -3.39
C PHE A 68 -3.03 12.07 -4.28
N HIS A 69 -2.90 12.25 -5.59
CA HIS A 69 -3.86 11.78 -6.59
C HIS A 69 -3.26 10.69 -7.46
N THR A 70 -4.03 9.65 -7.74
CA THR A 70 -3.65 8.62 -8.72
C THR A 70 -4.88 7.97 -9.33
N ALA A 71 -4.77 7.53 -10.58
CA ALA A 71 -5.74 6.65 -11.23
C ALA A 71 -5.18 5.23 -11.43
N ASN A 72 -3.93 4.98 -11.03
CA ASN A 72 -3.27 3.68 -11.18
C ASN A 72 -2.90 3.15 -9.79
N LEU A 73 -3.84 2.45 -9.15
CA LEU A 73 -3.69 1.94 -7.78
C LEU A 73 -3.83 0.42 -7.77
N TRP A 74 -2.78 -0.28 -7.37
CA TRP A 74 -2.74 -1.74 -7.31
C TRP A 74 -2.98 -2.22 -5.88
N HIS A 75 -4.12 -2.85 -5.64
CA HIS A 75 -4.41 -3.48 -4.35
C HIS A 75 -3.58 -4.74 -4.17
N GLN A 76 -2.89 -4.85 -3.04
CA GLN A 76 -2.01 -5.96 -2.69
C GLN A 76 -2.64 -6.88 -1.64
N GLY A 77 -3.72 -6.45 -0.99
CA GLY A 77 -4.47 -7.22 0.00
C GLY A 77 -4.70 -6.45 1.31
N ALA A 78 -5.58 -7.00 2.14
CA ALA A 78 -5.79 -6.55 3.51
C ALA A 78 -4.60 -6.98 4.38
N ILE A 79 -4.12 -6.07 5.23
CA ILE A 79 -3.00 -6.31 6.14
C ILE A 79 -3.48 -7.25 7.25
N PRO A 80 -2.85 -8.44 7.44
CA PRO A 80 -3.22 -9.34 8.52
C PRO A 80 -2.94 -8.73 9.89
N ASP A 81 -3.73 -9.10 10.89
CA ASP A 81 -3.64 -8.56 12.26
C ASP A 81 -2.23 -8.62 12.86
N GLU A 82 -1.47 -9.69 12.57
CA GLU A 82 -0.09 -9.86 13.06
C GLU A 82 0.93 -8.87 12.46
N TYR A 83 0.57 -8.20 11.37
CA TYR A 83 1.36 -7.15 10.73
C TYR A 83 0.84 -5.75 10.97
N ALA A 84 -0.34 -5.57 11.57
CA ALA A 84 -0.98 -4.26 11.75
C ALA A 84 -0.09 -3.26 12.52
N ASP A 85 0.62 -3.72 13.55
CA ASP A 85 1.53 -2.88 14.34
C ASP A 85 2.80 -2.48 13.57
N GLN A 86 3.21 -3.29 12.58
CA GLN A 86 4.43 -3.08 11.79
C GLN A 86 4.16 -2.30 10.50
N LEU A 87 2.91 -2.35 10.03
CA LEU A 87 2.45 -1.73 8.80
C LEU A 87 1.23 -0.84 9.11
N PRO A 88 1.40 0.21 9.94
CA PRO A 88 0.32 1.15 10.20
C PRO A 88 -0.09 1.87 8.92
N ASP A 89 -1.33 2.36 8.89
CA ASP A 89 -1.77 3.27 7.85
C ASP A 89 -0.79 4.46 7.73
N ASN A 90 -0.56 4.93 6.51
CA ASN A 90 0.27 6.10 6.20
C ASN A 90 -0.49 7.17 5.43
N ALA A 91 -1.78 6.94 5.20
CA ALA A 91 -2.63 7.84 4.48
C ALA A 91 -4.11 7.63 4.86
N GLU A 92 -4.87 8.69 4.77
CA GLU A 92 -6.32 8.64 4.83
C GLU A 92 -6.90 8.78 3.42
N ARG A 93 -7.73 7.81 3.02
CA ARG A 93 -8.49 7.94 1.77
C ARG A 93 -9.50 9.07 1.92
N VAL A 94 -9.38 10.09 1.07
CA VAL A 94 -10.38 11.15 0.99
C VAL A 94 -11.37 10.82 -0.13
N GLN A 95 -12.64 11.14 0.08
CA GLN A 95 -13.60 11.09 -1.02
C GLN A 95 -13.22 12.19 -2.03
N PRO A 96 -13.20 11.89 -3.34
CA PRO A 96 -13.33 12.93 -4.34
C PRO A 96 -14.72 13.58 -4.30
#